data_AF-A0A4R7CY84-F1
#
_entry.id   AF-A0A4R7CY84-F1
#
_cell.length_a   1.000
_cell.length_b   1.000
_cell.length_c   1.000
_cell.angle_alpha   90.00
_cell.angle_beta   90.00
_cell.angle_gamma   90.00
#
_symmetry.space_group_name_H-M   'P 1'
#
loop_
_entity.id
_entity.type
_entity.pdbx_description
1 polymer ?
#
loop_
_entity_poly.entity_id
_entity_poly.type
_entity_poly.pdbx_seq_one_letter_code
_entity_poly.pdbx_strand_id
1 'polypeptide(L)'
;MGYKVFYSFQTDINSKLNLGFIKNAIKKAIRNIKEFDIEPLIDGFGEVGGNPPLLETMLKHSSNADVFIGDVTFTSSKIWQSKGVSFHDDGKQILIEIDKPISNLKPAPNPNVLIETGYSWGLKNFDRTILVMNTAFGEPEMLPVDMKGLRYPITYNLSEERANQSDIKSEEQKNLVKAFEIAIRNSIKSSINHQSDILSPLQLYTSLAEISRPPYILIKTMKKIIKRLRLTISKDDKPIRIIAPAKSGKSRLLFELFRKNDDLEEITESKNRMVYHDYNGALDGDIAQKLDILKKRNIDTILILDNCPEHKIESLEELFMGSRIKLITTSINSQNSRNEIIITKGDQIDMCTEILETKFSYNKSVELANKLNGNIKMAILNLSDKISFEGQTSSLELIKQEIGKGNVGKGAVELLTNISLFKYIGIKNGHEHDLNVLLKIFYPDTKPEEVKQILDLLIEHKLINRKGDFIQVNTDDEELTYEWWKDIDSTKIDQIHNLESNSLFYRLIDKLLKTHKRIPIPSLEHNLFGNDKFLTKNNFYETSIGQKFLNDFAHIFPEKVLNLSESIVKKHI
;
A
#
# COMPACT_ATOMS: atom_id res chain seq x y z
N MET A 1 -1.13 6.69 15.93
CA MET A 1 -0.34 5.94 16.92
C MET A 1 1.03 5.67 16.32
N GLY A 2 2.07 5.88 17.12
CA GLY A 2 3.46 5.65 16.71
C GLY A 2 3.83 4.17 16.86
N TYR A 3 4.98 3.78 16.32
CA TYR A 3 5.53 2.44 16.50
C TYR A 3 5.95 2.22 17.95
N LYS A 4 5.60 1.06 18.50
CA LYS A 4 5.90 0.70 19.89
C LYS A 4 7.10 -0.20 19.97
N VAL A 5 8.07 0.18 20.79
CA VAL A 5 9.25 -0.65 21.10
C VAL A 5 9.12 -1.13 22.54
N PHE A 6 9.16 -2.45 22.74
CA PHE A 6 9.15 -3.06 24.06
C PHE A 6 10.51 -3.69 24.37
N TYR A 7 11.07 -3.34 25.52
CA TYR A 7 12.32 -3.89 26.02
C TYR A 7 12.07 -4.82 27.22
N SER A 8 12.32 -6.11 26.98
CA SER A 8 12.36 -7.17 27.99
C SER A 8 13.77 -7.31 28.52
N PHE A 9 13.92 -7.20 29.85
CA PHE A 9 15.22 -7.09 30.50
C PHE A 9 15.34 -8.01 31.70
N GLN A 10 16.59 -8.26 32.10
CA GLN A 10 16.94 -8.94 33.35
C GLN A 10 17.48 -7.94 34.38
N THR A 11 17.42 -8.30 35.66
CA THR A 11 17.89 -7.47 36.79
C THR A 11 19.00 -8.13 37.61
N ASP A 12 19.49 -9.28 37.18
CA ASP A 12 20.51 -10.08 37.87
C ASP A 12 21.91 -9.42 37.77
N ILE A 13 22.21 -8.77 36.65
CA ILE A 13 23.48 -8.06 36.42
C ILE A 13 23.35 -6.59 36.84
N ASN A 14 24.43 -6.03 37.40
CA ASN A 14 24.54 -4.62 37.75
C ASN A 14 24.02 -3.72 36.62
N SER A 15 23.04 -2.87 36.94
CA SER A 15 22.37 -2.02 35.95
C SER A 15 23.32 -1.11 35.17
N LYS A 16 24.49 -0.74 35.72
CA LYS A 16 25.50 0.06 34.99
C LYS A 16 26.17 -0.71 33.85
N LEU A 17 26.21 -2.03 33.96
CA LEU A 17 26.82 -2.94 32.99
C LEU A 17 25.79 -3.51 32.01
N ASN A 18 24.51 -3.57 32.40
CA ASN A 18 23.47 -4.16 31.56
C ASN A 18 22.20 -3.28 31.42
N LEU A 19 21.15 -3.50 32.20
CA LEU A 19 19.83 -2.83 32.09
C LEU A 19 19.92 -1.33 31.75
N GLY A 20 20.63 -0.56 32.55
CA GLY A 20 20.77 0.89 32.36
C GLY A 20 21.57 1.27 31.11
N PHE A 21 22.60 0.48 30.77
CA PHE A 21 23.43 0.70 29.58
C PHE A 21 22.65 0.44 28.29
N ILE A 22 21.96 -0.70 28.21
CA ILE A 22 21.09 -1.08 27.09
C ILE A 22 19.93 -0.10 26.96
N LYS A 23 19.20 0.17 28.06
CA LYS A 23 18.05 1.09 28.06
C LYS A 23 18.43 2.48 27.56
N ASN A 24 19.61 2.99 27.95
CA ASN A 24 20.11 4.27 27.45
C ASN A 24 20.42 4.21 25.95
N ALA A 25 21.01 3.11 25.47
CA ALA A 25 21.30 2.91 24.05
C ALA A 25 20.01 2.92 23.22
N ILE A 26 19.00 2.14 23.64
CA ILE A 26 17.69 2.08 22.97
C ILE A 26 17.03 3.45 22.94
N LYS A 27 16.98 4.16 24.07
CA LYS A 27 16.38 5.51 24.14
C LYS A 27 17.10 6.51 23.22
N LYS A 28 18.43 6.44 23.11
CA LYS A 28 19.19 7.28 22.17
C LYS A 28 18.90 6.90 20.72
N ALA A 29 18.87 5.61 20.40
CA ALA A 29 18.55 5.13 19.05
C ALA A 29 17.14 5.58 18.60
N ILE A 30 16.13 5.40 19.47
CA ILE A 30 14.76 5.87 19.21
C ILE A 30 14.74 7.38 18.93
N ARG A 31 15.50 8.19 19.70
CA ARG A 31 15.58 9.63 19.47
C ARG A 31 16.26 10.01 18.16
N ASN A 32 17.21 9.20 17.69
CA ASN A 32 17.98 9.47 16.47
C ASN A 32 17.22 9.08 15.19
N ILE A 33 16.28 8.13 15.30
CA ILE A 33 15.33 7.78 14.24
C ILE A 33 14.31 8.91 14.09
N LYS A 34 14.31 9.61 12.94
CA LYS A 34 13.43 10.76 12.69
C LYS A 34 12.36 10.51 11.63
N GLU A 35 12.59 9.50 10.80
CA GLU A 35 11.70 9.12 9.71
C GLU A 35 10.48 8.30 10.15
N PHE A 36 10.48 7.79 11.38
CA PHE A 36 9.37 7.06 11.97
C PHE A 36 8.90 7.74 13.26
N ASP A 37 7.59 7.78 13.45
CA ASP A 37 6.97 8.18 14.72
C ASP A 37 7.05 7.00 15.68
N ILE A 38 7.98 7.02 16.64
CA ILE A 38 8.20 5.94 17.61
C ILE A 38 7.81 6.44 19.00
N GLU A 39 6.93 5.70 19.67
CA GLU A 39 6.49 6.01 21.02
C GLU A 39 7.63 5.85 22.04
N PRO A 40 7.55 6.48 23.22
CA PRO A 40 8.53 6.26 24.29
C PRO A 40 8.74 4.76 24.57
N LEU A 41 10.00 4.39 24.87
CA LEU A 41 10.37 3.00 25.16
C LEU A 41 9.49 2.43 26.28
N ILE A 42 8.83 1.32 25.99
CA ILE A 42 8.03 0.55 26.95
C ILE A 42 8.96 -0.46 27.62
N ASP A 43 9.05 -0.42 28.95
CA ASP A 43 9.76 -1.41 29.75
C ASP A 43 9.09 -1.60 31.12
N GLY A 44 9.06 -2.84 31.62
CA GLY A 44 8.49 -3.17 32.93
C GLY A 44 7.00 -2.81 33.11
N PHE A 45 6.64 -2.34 34.31
CA PHE A 45 5.25 -2.15 34.78
C PHE A 45 4.81 -0.68 34.94
N GLY A 46 5.68 0.28 34.63
CA GLY A 46 5.62 1.64 35.18
C GLY A 46 4.32 2.44 34.93
N GLU A 47 3.44 1.99 34.04
CA GLU A 47 2.23 2.71 33.63
C GLU A 47 0.92 1.95 33.85
N VAL A 48 0.95 0.78 34.52
CA VAL A 48 -0.26 -0.04 34.74
C VAL A 48 -0.77 0.14 36.17
N GLY A 49 -1.95 0.74 36.32
CA GLY A 49 -2.59 0.96 37.63
C GLY A 49 -3.14 -0.31 38.27
N GLY A 50 -3.05 -0.41 39.59
CA GLY A 50 -3.56 -1.54 40.38
C GLY A 50 -2.52 -2.65 40.62
N ASN A 51 -2.99 -3.89 40.80
CA ASN A 51 -2.16 -5.08 41.00
C ASN A 51 -2.39 -6.12 39.87
N PRO A 52 -1.99 -5.82 38.63
CA PRO A 52 -2.23 -6.70 37.49
C PRO A 52 -1.31 -7.93 37.52
N PRO A 53 -1.73 -9.07 36.93
CA PRO A 53 -0.84 -10.23 36.78
C PRO A 53 0.42 -9.88 35.97
N LEU A 54 1.59 -10.19 36.54
CA LEU A 54 2.91 -9.82 35.99
C LEU A 54 3.08 -10.34 34.56
N LEU A 55 2.98 -11.66 34.39
CA LEU A 55 3.20 -12.31 33.10
C LEU A 55 2.22 -11.81 32.03
N GLU A 56 0.93 -11.70 32.35
CA GLU A 56 -0.09 -11.24 31.41
C GLU A 56 0.21 -9.82 30.92
N THR A 57 0.66 -8.94 31.81
CA THR A 57 1.01 -7.56 31.47
C THR A 57 2.22 -7.49 30.54
N MET A 58 3.27 -8.25 30.82
CA MET A 58 4.46 -8.30 29.97
C MET A 58 4.16 -8.92 28.59
N LEU A 59 3.39 -10.01 28.55
CA LEU A 59 2.92 -10.59 27.30
C LEU A 59 2.03 -9.61 26.53
N LYS A 60 1.20 -8.81 27.21
CA LYS A 60 0.40 -7.76 26.60
C LYS A 60 1.27 -6.64 26.01
N HIS A 61 2.30 -6.18 26.74
CA HIS A 61 3.26 -5.22 26.21
C HIS A 61 3.99 -5.76 24.98
N SER A 62 4.48 -7.01 25.04
CA SER A 62 5.06 -7.69 23.89
C SER A 62 4.06 -7.75 22.75
N SER A 63 2.83 -8.23 22.96
CA SER A 63 1.79 -8.36 21.92
C SER A 63 1.47 -7.05 21.19
N ASN A 64 1.47 -5.93 21.92
CA ASN A 64 1.12 -4.61 21.41
C ASN A 64 2.33 -3.84 20.85
N ALA A 65 3.54 -4.34 21.01
CA ALA A 65 4.74 -3.72 20.44
C ALA A 65 4.89 -4.07 18.96
N ASP A 66 5.45 -3.16 18.17
CA ASP A 66 5.87 -3.43 16.80
C ASP A 66 7.27 -4.05 16.74
N VAL A 67 8.11 -3.72 17.73
CA VAL A 67 9.48 -4.21 17.88
C VAL A 67 9.69 -4.71 19.30
N PHE A 68 10.18 -5.95 19.42
CA PHE A 68 10.60 -6.53 20.70
C PHE A 68 12.12 -6.50 20.82
N ILE A 69 12.64 -6.16 22.00
CA ILE A 69 14.06 -6.24 22.33
C ILE A 69 14.23 -7.11 23.58
N GLY A 70 14.97 -8.21 23.49
CA GLY A 70 15.24 -9.11 24.61
C GLY A 70 16.71 -9.10 25.04
N ASP A 71 16.98 -8.83 26.31
CA ASP A 71 18.30 -8.99 26.94
C ASP A 71 18.58 -10.47 27.26
N VAL A 72 19.33 -11.12 26.38
CA VAL A 72 19.70 -12.54 26.51
C VAL A 72 21.09 -12.72 27.12
N THR A 73 21.60 -11.70 27.80
CA THR A 73 22.82 -11.81 28.58
C THR A 73 22.66 -12.92 29.61
N PHE A 74 23.69 -13.77 29.73
CA PHE A 74 23.66 -14.86 30.69
C PHE A 74 23.58 -14.31 32.11
N THR A 75 22.55 -14.74 32.84
CA THR A 75 22.31 -14.34 34.23
C THR A 75 22.61 -15.43 35.22
N SER A 76 22.87 -16.66 34.76
CA SER A 76 23.06 -17.86 35.56
C SER A 76 23.96 -17.64 36.79
N SER A 77 23.32 -17.30 37.91
CA SER A 77 23.05 -18.19 39.06
C SER A 77 24.27 -18.83 39.73
N LYS A 78 25.38 -18.09 39.84
CA LYS A 78 26.70 -18.51 40.36
C LYS A 78 26.79 -19.06 41.80
N ILE A 79 25.71 -19.34 42.54
CA ILE A 79 25.81 -19.69 43.98
C ILE A 79 25.08 -20.98 44.39
N TRP A 80 24.05 -21.43 43.68
CA TRP A 80 23.22 -22.55 44.16
C TRP A 80 23.82 -23.96 43.96
N GLN A 81 25.03 -24.08 43.41
CA GLN A 81 25.62 -25.37 43.01
C GLN A 81 27.06 -25.60 43.49
N SER A 82 27.55 -24.81 44.47
CA SER A 82 28.95 -24.84 44.90
C SER A 82 29.17 -24.93 46.40
N LYS A 83 28.24 -25.53 47.14
CA LYS A 83 28.38 -25.74 48.59
C LYS A 83 28.36 -27.23 48.88
N GLY A 84 29.47 -27.71 49.42
CA GLY A 84 29.73 -29.13 49.68
C GLY A 84 28.88 -29.71 50.81
N VAL A 85 28.84 -31.04 50.85
CA VAL A 85 28.05 -31.84 51.81
C VAL A 85 28.66 -31.73 53.21
N SER A 86 27.84 -31.36 54.21
CA SER A 86 28.13 -31.60 55.62
C SER A 86 26.87 -32.10 56.33
N PHE A 87 27.03 -33.14 57.15
CA PHE A 87 25.95 -33.75 57.91
C PHE A 87 25.92 -33.11 59.31
N HIS A 88 24.83 -32.43 59.66
CA HIS A 88 24.51 -32.05 61.02
C HIS A 88 23.38 -32.93 61.55
N ASP A 89 23.63 -33.59 62.67
CA ASP A 89 22.77 -34.63 63.24
C ASP A 89 21.80 -34.03 64.28
N ASP A 90 20.92 -33.13 63.83
CA ASP A 90 19.89 -32.49 64.66
C ASP A 90 18.47 -32.64 64.08
N GLY A 91 18.29 -33.54 63.11
CA GLY A 91 17.02 -34.21 62.83
C GLY A 91 15.86 -33.32 62.33
N LYS A 92 16.11 -32.07 61.92
CA LYS A 92 15.02 -31.14 61.53
C LYS A 92 15.16 -30.38 60.21
N GLN A 93 16.28 -30.44 59.49
CA GLN A 93 16.36 -29.89 58.12
C GLN A 93 17.27 -30.75 57.23
N ILE A 94 16.81 -31.06 56.01
CA ILE A 94 17.61 -31.72 54.97
C ILE A 94 17.82 -30.67 53.87
N LEU A 95 19.07 -30.31 53.61
CA LEU A 95 19.46 -29.41 52.53
C LEU A 95 20.38 -30.19 51.58
N ILE A 96 20.00 -30.29 50.31
CA ILE A 96 20.71 -31.06 49.28
C ILE A 96 21.33 -30.05 48.30
N GLU A 97 22.66 -29.97 48.23
CA GLU A 97 23.39 -29.23 47.20
C GLU A 97 24.25 -30.19 46.37
N ILE A 98 24.25 -30.02 45.04
CA ILE A 98 24.93 -30.89 44.06
C ILE A 98 26.23 -30.21 43.62
N ASP A 99 27.39 -30.80 43.94
CA ASP A 99 28.69 -30.34 43.43
C ASP A 99 28.82 -30.66 41.93
N LYS A 100 28.51 -29.69 41.08
CA LYS A 100 28.97 -29.69 39.68
C LYS A 100 30.25 -28.85 39.59
N PRO A 101 31.33 -29.32 38.95
CA PRO A 101 32.47 -28.45 38.67
C PRO A 101 31.98 -27.23 37.88
N ILE A 102 32.32 -26.04 38.35
CA ILE A 102 31.86 -24.75 37.80
C ILE A 102 32.14 -24.67 36.28
N SER A 103 33.18 -25.35 35.80
CA SER A 103 33.54 -25.48 34.39
C SER A 103 32.51 -26.20 33.51
N ASN A 104 31.58 -26.96 34.09
CA ASN A 104 30.55 -27.73 33.39
C ASN A 104 29.14 -27.16 33.57
N LEU A 105 29.01 -25.97 34.16
CA LEU A 105 27.72 -25.29 34.27
C LEU A 105 27.40 -24.57 32.97
N LYS A 106 26.30 -24.99 32.34
CA LYS A 106 25.82 -24.34 31.13
C LYS A 106 25.22 -22.98 31.52
N PRO A 107 25.75 -21.86 31.00
CA PRO A 107 25.20 -20.56 31.31
C PRO A 107 23.79 -20.42 30.73
N ALA A 108 22.94 -19.66 31.40
CA ALA A 108 21.54 -19.47 31.02
C ALA A 108 21.16 -17.99 31.09
N PRO A 109 20.48 -17.44 30.08
CA PRO A 109 19.83 -16.14 30.17
C PRO A 109 18.67 -16.17 31.17
N ASN A 110 18.13 -15.00 31.47
CA ASN A 110 16.98 -14.90 32.36
C ASN A 110 15.76 -15.62 31.74
N PRO A 111 15.11 -16.55 32.48
CA PRO A 111 14.01 -17.36 31.94
C PRO A 111 12.77 -16.52 31.57
N ASN A 112 12.51 -15.40 32.26
CA ASN A 112 11.38 -14.53 31.92
C ASN A 112 11.60 -13.87 30.55
N VAL A 113 12.81 -13.38 30.29
CA VAL A 113 13.17 -12.79 29.00
C VAL A 113 13.07 -13.82 27.87
N LEU A 114 13.47 -15.08 28.13
CA LEU A 114 13.34 -16.17 27.16
C LEU A 114 11.87 -16.51 26.83
N ILE A 115 10.99 -16.54 27.83
CA ILE A 115 9.55 -16.76 27.63
C ILE A 115 8.96 -15.64 26.77
N GLU A 116 9.26 -14.38 27.08
CA GLU A 116 8.77 -13.22 26.34
C GLU A 116 9.33 -13.16 24.92
N THR A 117 10.58 -13.57 24.73
CA THR A 117 11.23 -13.70 23.42
C THR A 117 10.53 -14.75 22.56
N GLY A 118 10.28 -15.95 23.11
CA GLY A 118 9.57 -17.02 22.41
C GLY A 118 8.14 -16.62 22.04
N TYR A 119 7.45 -15.92 22.94
CA TYR A 119 6.13 -15.36 22.67
C TYR A 119 6.16 -14.31 21.55
N SER A 120 7.18 -13.45 21.53
CA SER A 120 7.38 -12.48 20.45
C SER A 120 7.58 -13.16 19.11
N TRP A 121 8.40 -14.22 19.02
CA TRP A 121 8.61 -14.97 17.78
C TRP A 121 7.31 -15.56 17.22
N GLY A 122 6.49 -16.17 18.08
CA GLY A 122 5.21 -16.75 17.67
C GLY A 122 4.20 -15.73 17.13
N LEU A 123 4.28 -14.47 17.60
CA LEU A 123 3.37 -13.41 17.16
C LEU A 123 3.90 -12.56 16.00
N LYS A 124 5.20 -12.27 15.98
CA LYS A 124 5.79 -11.20 15.16
C LYS A 124 6.85 -11.67 14.18
N ASN A 125 7.18 -12.96 14.17
CA ASN A 125 8.27 -13.56 13.40
C ASN A 125 9.65 -13.02 13.84
N PHE A 126 10.72 -13.60 13.30
CA PHE A 126 12.10 -13.30 13.74
C PHE A 126 12.54 -11.88 13.40
N ASP A 127 12.08 -11.30 12.29
CA ASP A 127 12.53 -9.99 11.79
C ASP A 127 12.15 -8.80 12.69
N ARG A 128 11.21 -9.00 13.62
CA ARG A 128 10.72 -7.97 14.55
C ARG A 128 11.16 -8.21 16.00
N THR A 129 12.00 -9.22 16.21
CA THR A 129 12.53 -9.60 17.54
C THR A 129 14.04 -9.40 17.55
N ILE A 130 14.49 -8.36 18.23
CA ILE A 130 15.90 -8.01 18.39
C ILE A 130 16.41 -8.64 19.68
N LEU A 131 17.55 -9.31 19.61
CA LEU A 131 18.25 -9.81 20.80
C LEU A 131 19.47 -8.94 21.06
N VAL A 132 19.79 -8.72 22.34
CA VAL A 132 20.98 -8.00 22.77
C VAL A 132 21.68 -8.77 23.89
N MET A 133 23.01 -8.71 23.92
CA MET A 133 23.82 -9.48 24.84
C MET A 133 25.10 -8.74 25.23
N ASN A 134 25.43 -8.71 26.52
CA ASN A 134 26.75 -8.31 26.99
C ASN A 134 27.70 -9.52 27.00
N THR A 135 28.70 -9.52 26.11
CA THR A 135 29.62 -10.66 25.97
C THR A 135 30.65 -10.76 27.10
N ALA A 136 30.73 -9.76 27.99
CA ALA A 136 31.52 -9.88 29.21
C ALA A 136 31.03 -11.01 30.14
N PHE A 137 29.81 -11.52 29.93
CA PHE A 137 29.18 -12.57 30.72
C PHE A 137 29.08 -13.91 29.98
N GLY A 138 29.67 -14.02 28.79
CA GLY A 138 29.76 -15.23 27.99
C GLY A 138 29.52 -14.98 26.51
N GLU A 139 29.88 -15.94 25.68
CA GLU A 139 29.81 -15.80 24.22
C GLU A 139 28.45 -16.27 23.67
N PRO A 140 27.93 -15.64 22.60
CA PRO A 140 26.63 -16.01 22.01
C PRO A 140 26.52 -17.48 21.60
N GLU A 141 27.62 -18.15 21.26
CA GLU A 141 27.69 -19.57 20.92
C GLU A 141 27.23 -20.48 22.06
N MET A 142 27.20 -19.98 23.29
CA MET A 142 26.76 -20.73 24.47
C MET A 142 25.24 -20.64 24.69
N LEU A 143 24.51 -19.83 23.90
CA LEU A 143 23.06 -19.72 23.97
C LEU A 143 22.38 -21.07 23.71
N PRO A 144 21.12 -21.25 24.17
CA PRO A 144 20.34 -22.46 23.89
C PRO A 144 20.35 -22.85 22.40
N VAL A 145 20.32 -24.17 22.12
CA VAL A 145 20.52 -24.70 20.75
C VAL A 145 19.50 -24.14 19.76
N ASP A 146 18.27 -23.92 20.22
CA ASP A 146 17.17 -23.35 19.44
C ASP A 146 17.45 -21.91 18.98
N MET A 147 18.39 -21.21 19.63
CA MET A 147 18.80 -19.84 19.28
C MET A 147 20.00 -19.79 18.32
N LYS A 148 20.74 -20.90 18.14
CA LYS A 148 21.96 -20.94 17.32
C LYS A 148 21.70 -20.87 15.82
N GLY A 149 20.48 -21.24 15.38
CA GLY A 149 20.05 -21.10 13.99
C GLY A 149 19.50 -19.71 13.64
N LEU A 150 19.47 -18.79 14.59
CA LEU A 150 18.94 -17.44 14.43
C LEU A 150 20.06 -16.41 14.26
N ARG A 151 19.69 -15.20 13.83
CA ARG A 151 20.63 -14.07 13.75
C ARG A 151 21.27 -13.83 15.12
N TYR A 152 22.59 -13.68 15.13
CA TYR A 152 23.37 -13.34 16.34
C TYR A 152 22.78 -12.11 17.06
N PRO A 153 22.73 -12.10 18.40
CA PRO A 153 22.36 -10.93 19.17
C PRO A 153 23.24 -9.72 18.81
N ILE A 154 22.71 -8.52 19.00
CA ILE A 154 23.53 -7.31 19.07
C ILE A 154 24.42 -7.44 20.30
N THR A 155 25.72 -7.46 20.10
CA THR A 155 26.69 -7.62 21.17
C THR A 155 27.34 -6.30 21.55
N TYR A 156 27.71 -6.21 22.82
CA TYR A 156 28.64 -5.21 23.35
C TYR A 156 29.43 -5.88 24.47
N ASN A 157 30.58 -5.32 24.85
CA ASN A 157 31.42 -5.94 25.88
C ASN A 157 31.77 -4.93 26.97
N LEU A 158 31.09 -5.05 28.11
CA LEU A 158 31.25 -4.15 29.24
C LEU A 158 31.34 -4.92 30.57
N SER A 159 32.57 -5.15 31.02
CA SER A 159 32.90 -5.60 32.38
C SER A 159 33.02 -4.41 33.34
N GLU A 160 33.14 -4.65 34.65
CA GLU A 160 33.40 -3.58 35.63
C GLU A 160 34.68 -2.78 35.31
N GLU A 161 35.74 -3.48 34.91
CA GLU A 161 37.01 -2.85 34.52
C GLU A 161 36.83 -1.93 33.30
N ARG A 162 36.17 -2.42 32.25
CA ARG A 162 35.88 -1.63 31.05
C ARG A 162 34.92 -0.47 31.32
N ALA A 163 33.97 -0.65 32.24
CA ALA A 163 33.02 0.40 32.63
C ALA A 163 33.67 1.59 33.36
N ASN A 164 34.84 1.38 33.99
CA ASN A 164 35.62 2.44 34.63
C ASN A 164 36.48 3.24 33.64
N GLN A 165 36.63 2.76 32.40
CA GLN A 165 37.38 3.43 31.34
C GLN A 165 36.40 4.26 30.49
N SER A 166 36.39 5.58 30.68
CA SER A 166 35.41 6.48 30.08
C SER A 166 35.32 6.36 28.56
N ASP A 167 36.47 6.24 27.90
CA ASP A 167 36.58 6.22 26.44
C ASP A 167 36.00 4.91 25.87
N ILE A 168 36.35 3.76 26.48
CA ILE A 168 35.82 2.45 26.09
C ILE A 168 34.31 2.42 26.28
N LYS A 169 33.83 2.82 27.46
CA LYS A 169 32.40 2.84 27.77
C LYS A 169 31.62 3.73 26.78
N SER A 170 32.17 4.89 26.43
CA SER A 170 31.56 5.81 25.48
C SER A 170 31.50 5.22 24.07
N GLU A 171 32.58 4.57 23.63
CA GLU A 171 32.65 3.93 22.31
C GLU A 171 31.72 2.72 22.21
N GLU A 172 31.68 1.84 23.21
CA GLU A 172 30.72 0.74 23.30
C GLU A 172 29.28 1.26 23.27
N GLN A 173 28.99 2.35 24.00
CA GLN A 173 27.65 2.95 24.00
C GLN A 173 27.28 3.48 22.61
N LYS A 174 28.22 4.14 21.92
CA LYS A 174 28.01 4.69 20.58
C LYS A 174 27.78 3.59 19.55
N ASN A 175 28.54 2.50 19.64
CA ASN A 175 28.39 1.34 18.75
C ASN A 175 27.06 0.62 18.98
N LEU A 176 26.68 0.44 20.24
CA LEU A 176 25.40 -0.16 20.61
C LEU A 176 24.20 0.70 20.13
N VAL A 177 24.30 2.04 20.24
CA VAL A 177 23.29 2.97 19.70
C VAL A 177 23.12 2.80 18.20
N LYS A 178 24.23 2.81 17.43
CA LYS A 178 24.18 2.61 15.97
C LYS A 178 23.57 1.26 15.59
N ALA A 179 23.92 0.20 16.32
CA ALA A 179 23.37 -1.14 16.07
C ALA A 179 21.85 -1.17 16.30
N PHE A 180 21.37 -0.55 17.39
CA PHE A 180 19.93 -0.43 17.65
C PHE A 180 19.21 0.43 16.62
N GLU A 181 19.79 1.53 16.15
CA GLU A 181 19.20 2.35 15.09
C GLU A 181 18.91 1.51 13.84
N ILE A 182 19.92 0.76 13.36
CA ILE A 182 19.78 -0.09 12.18
C ILE A 182 18.74 -1.20 12.43
N ALA A 183 18.81 -1.88 13.58
CA ALA A 183 17.94 -3.01 13.88
C ALA A 183 16.47 -2.61 14.06
N ILE A 184 16.20 -1.51 14.78
CA ILE A 184 14.84 -0.97 14.96
C ILE A 184 14.28 -0.51 13.60
N ARG A 185 15.07 0.22 12.79
CA ARG A 185 14.66 0.68 11.46
C ARG A 185 14.26 -0.49 10.55
N ASN A 186 15.05 -1.57 10.56
CA ASN A 186 14.76 -2.77 9.78
C ASN A 186 13.54 -3.55 10.32
N SER A 187 13.38 -3.62 11.64
CA SER A 187 12.23 -4.28 12.27
C SER A 187 10.92 -3.56 11.95
N ILE A 188 10.92 -2.23 12.00
CA ILE A 188 9.76 -1.40 11.60
C ILE A 188 9.43 -1.63 10.13
N LYS A 189 10.43 -1.60 9.24
CA LYS A 189 10.23 -1.90 7.81
C LYS A 189 9.65 -3.29 7.57
N SER A 190 10.14 -4.31 8.28
CA SER A 190 9.57 -5.67 8.20
C SER A 190 8.11 -5.69 8.70
N SER A 191 7.79 -4.95 9.77
CA SER A 191 6.40 -4.80 10.23
C SER A 191 5.50 -4.20 9.17
N ILE A 192 5.95 -3.15 8.48
CA ILE A 192 5.22 -2.51 7.37
C ILE A 192 5.01 -3.50 6.23
N ASN A 193 6.05 -4.22 5.81
CA ASN A 193 5.97 -5.19 4.72
C ASN A 193 5.00 -6.33 5.05
N HIS A 194 5.12 -6.92 6.24
CA HIS A 194 4.24 -7.98 6.69
C HIS A 194 2.78 -7.54 6.82
N GLN A 195 2.54 -6.31 7.29
CA GLN A 195 1.18 -5.74 7.29
C GLN A 195 0.67 -5.52 5.87
N SER A 196 1.52 -5.04 4.95
CA SER A 196 1.18 -4.89 3.53
C SER A 196 0.80 -6.23 2.90
N ASP A 197 1.52 -7.31 3.21
CA ASP A 197 1.23 -8.65 2.69
C ASP A 197 -0.09 -9.19 3.23
N ILE A 198 -0.35 -9.04 4.53
CA ILE A 198 -1.62 -9.47 5.15
C ILE A 198 -2.82 -8.71 4.59
N LEU A 199 -2.66 -7.39 4.42
CA LEU A 199 -3.75 -6.50 4.04
C LEU A 199 -3.96 -6.43 2.53
N SER A 200 -2.99 -6.86 1.72
CA SER A 200 -3.12 -6.91 0.26
C SER A 200 -4.46 -7.57 -0.16
N PRO A 201 -5.24 -6.95 -1.06
CA PRO A 201 -4.91 -5.81 -1.91
C PRO A 201 -5.22 -4.41 -1.31
N LEU A 202 -5.50 -4.31 -0.01
CA LEU A 202 -5.57 -3.03 0.68
C LEU A 202 -4.16 -2.45 0.83
N GLN A 203 -3.99 -1.19 0.44
CA GLN A 203 -2.70 -0.49 0.45
C GLN A 203 -2.57 0.38 1.69
N LEU A 204 -1.47 0.21 2.41
CA LEU A 204 -1.08 1.15 3.46
C LEU A 204 -0.63 2.48 2.86
N TYR A 205 -0.83 3.58 3.59
CA TYR A 205 -0.36 4.89 3.16
C TYR A 205 1.13 4.91 2.80
N THR A 206 1.97 4.24 3.59
CA THR A 206 3.42 4.14 3.36
C THR A 206 3.72 3.60 1.96
N SER A 207 3.05 2.51 1.56
CA SER A 207 3.18 1.91 0.24
C SER A 207 2.70 2.85 -0.89
N LEU A 208 1.67 3.66 -0.63
CA LEU A 208 1.20 4.66 -1.60
C LEU A 208 2.16 5.85 -1.75
N ALA A 209 2.85 6.24 -0.68
CA ALA A 209 3.74 7.39 -0.64
C ALA A 209 5.04 7.19 -1.44
N GLU A 210 5.45 5.94 -1.66
CA GLU A 210 6.61 5.58 -2.49
C GLU A 210 6.33 5.75 -4.00
N ILE A 211 5.06 5.86 -4.40
CA ILE A 211 4.69 6.05 -5.80
C ILE A 211 4.98 7.51 -6.20
N SER A 212 5.90 7.70 -7.14
CA SER A 212 6.15 9.01 -7.75
C SER A 212 4.87 9.53 -8.40
N ARG A 213 4.46 10.75 -8.04
CA ARG A 213 3.24 11.40 -8.54
C ARG A 213 3.55 12.85 -8.95
N PRO A 214 2.79 13.42 -9.89
CA PRO A 214 2.92 14.84 -10.22
C PRO A 214 2.71 15.73 -8.98
N PRO A 215 3.35 16.91 -8.92
CA PRO A 215 3.12 17.89 -7.86
C PRO A 215 1.63 18.15 -7.67
N TYR A 216 1.22 18.33 -6.41
CA TYR A 216 -0.16 18.68 -6.09
C TYR A 216 -0.32 20.19 -6.06
N ILE A 217 -1.30 20.70 -6.81
CA ILE A 217 -1.64 22.12 -6.81
C ILE A 217 -2.80 22.31 -5.83
N LEU A 218 -2.52 22.90 -4.67
CA LEU A 218 -3.56 23.20 -3.69
C LEU A 218 -4.27 24.50 -4.07
N ILE A 219 -5.46 24.35 -4.64
CA ILE A 219 -6.33 25.47 -5.00
C ILE A 219 -7.33 25.80 -3.88
N LYS A 220 -7.95 26.98 -3.93
CA LYS A 220 -8.82 27.51 -2.87
C LYS A 220 -10.01 26.59 -2.61
N THR A 221 -10.64 26.09 -3.68
CA THR A 221 -11.80 25.20 -3.57
C THR A 221 -11.43 23.84 -2.96
N MET A 222 -10.33 23.21 -3.41
CA MET A 222 -9.84 21.96 -2.81
C MET A 222 -9.43 22.13 -1.34
N LYS A 223 -8.79 23.25 -1.00
CA LYS A 223 -8.42 23.57 0.39
C LYS A 223 -9.62 23.63 1.31
N LYS A 224 -10.74 24.22 0.87
CA LYS A 224 -11.99 24.22 1.64
C LYS A 224 -12.51 22.80 1.85
N ILE A 225 -12.49 21.97 0.80
CA ILE A 225 -12.94 20.57 0.84
C ILE A 225 -12.06 19.74 1.79
N ILE A 226 -10.73 19.85 1.69
CA ILE A 226 -9.78 19.15 2.58
C ILE A 226 -9.99 19.56 4.03
N LYS A 227 -10.10 20.87 4.32
CA LYS A 227 -10.36 21.36 5.68
C LYS A 227 -11.68 20.80 6.22
N ARG A 228 -12.74 20.79 5.42
CA ARG A 228 -14.04 20.19 5.79
C ARG A 228 -13.91 18.70 6.07
N LEU A 229 -13.24 17.93 5.19
CA LEU A 229 -13.02 16.50 5.38
C LEU A 229 -12.23 16.20 6.66
N ARG A 230 -11.10 16.89 6.90
CA ARG A 230 -10.30 16.73 8.13
C ARG A 230 -11.13 17.00 9.39
N LEU A 231 -11.98 18.02 9.36
CA LEU A 231 -12.90 18.33 10.48
C LEU A 231 -13.98 17.26 10.66
N THR A 232 -14.58 16.75 9.58
CA THR A 232 -15.60 15.68 9.69
C THR A 232 -14.98 14.36 10.16
N ILE A 233 -13.74 14.08 9.79
CA ILE A 233 -13.02 12.86 10.20
C ILE A 233 -12.67 12.89 11.68
N SER A 234 -12.37 14.07 12.25
CA SER A 234 -12.01 14.22 13.66
C SER A 234 -13.19 14.30 14.62
N LYS A 235 -14.41 14.59 14.14
CA LYS A 235 -15.58 14.87 15.00
C LYS A 235 -16.49 13.68 15.31
N ASP A 236 -16.57 12.70 14.42
CA ASP A 236 -17.53 11.60 14.50
C ASP A 236 -16.87 10.35 13.90
N ASP A 237 -17.29 9.15 14.29
CA ASP A 237 -16.81 7.87 13.74
C ASP A 237 -17.71 7.36 12.59
N LYS A 238 -18.80 8.07 12.27
CA LYS A 238 -19.70 7.71 11.17
C LYS A 238 -18.99 7.64 9.81
N PRO A 239 -19.40 6.73 8.91
CA PRO A 239 -18.94 6.72 7.52
C PRO A 239 -19.10 8.08 6.83
N ILE A 240 -18.21 8.38 5.89
CA ILE A 240 -18.26 9.59 5.06
C ILE A 240 -18.34 9.15 3.60
N ARG A 241 -19.29 9.72 2.87
CA ARG A 241 -19.41 9.50 1.42
C ARG A 241 -19.02 10.77 0.68
N ILE A 242 -18.03 10.69 -0.21
CA ILE A 242 -17.65 11.80 -1.09
C ILE A 242 -18.33 11.61 -2.43
N ILE A 243 -19.22 12.55 -2.76
CA ILE A 243 -19.96 12.54 -4.02
C ILE A 243 -19.36 13.58 -4.94
N ALA A 244 -18.93 13.17 -6.12
CA ALA A 244 -18.49 14.10 -7.14
C ALA A 244 -18.70 13.53 -8.55
N PRO A 245 -18.78 14.37 -9.60
CA PRO A 245 -18.72 13.93 -10.98
C PRO A 245 -17.44 13.14 -11.30
N ALA A 246 -17.45 12.35 -12.37
CA ALA A 246 -16.23 11.72 -12.87
C ALA A 246 -15.16 12.77 -13.23
N LYS A 247 -13.88 12.40 -13.14
CA LYS A 247 -12.72 13.25 -13.50
C LYS A 247 -12.57 14.55 -12.67
N SER A 248 -13.18 14.60 -11.48
CA SER A 248 -13.11 15.74 -10.53
C SER A 248 -11.92 15.70 -9.56
N GLY A 249 -10.99 14.76 -9.74
CA GLY A 249 -9.79 14.66 -8.89
C GLY A 249 -10.00 14.02 -7.51
N LYS A 250 -11.14 13.37 -7.24
CA LYS A 250 -11.47 12.72 -5.95
C LYS A 250 -10.34 11.83 -5.40
N SER A 251 -9.81 10.94 -6.24
CA SER A 251 -8.75 10.01 -5.85
C SER A 251 -7.48 10.74 -5.43
N ARG A 252 -7.16 11.86 -6.11
CA ARG A 252 -6.02 12.71 -5.75
C ARG A 252 -6.29 13.46 -4.45
N LEU A 253 -7.48 14.03 -4.30
CA LEU A 253 -7.92 14.71 -3.07
C LEU A 253 -7.80 13.79 -1.85
N LEU A 254 -8.27 12.55 -1.94
CA LEU A 254 -8.18 11.55 -0.87
C LEU A 254 -6.74 11.22 -0.51
N PHE A 255 -5.85 11.09 -1.50
CA PHE A 255 -4.43 10.85 -1.27
C PHE A 255 -3.72 12.02 -0.57
N GLU A 256 -4.13 13.25 -0.88
CA GLU A 256 -3.54 14.48 -0.31
C GLU A 256 -4.15 14.87 1.04
N LEU A 257 -5.18 14.15 1.47
CA LEU A 257 -6.03 14.52 2.59
C LEU A 257 -5.25 14.82 3.87
N PHE A 258 -4.21 14.07 4.19
CA PHE A 258 -3.41 14.26 5.43
C PHE A 258 -1.98 14.74 5.17
N ARG A 259 -1.64 15.04 3.92
CA ARG A 259 -0.29 15.47 3.51
C ARG A 259 -0.08 16.96 3.81
N LYS A 260 1.20 17.33 3.97
CA LYS A 260 1.59 18.73 3.92
C LYS A 260 1.38 19.26 2.52
N ASN A 261 0.64 20.35 2.40
CA ASN A 261 0.34 21.01 1.12
C ASN A 261 0.25 22.51 1.36
N ASP A 262 1.26 23.26 0.89
CA ASP A 262 1.37 24.70 1.12
C ASP A 262 1.22 25.05 2.62
N ASP A 263 0.16 25.76 3.01
CA ASP A 263 -0.14 26.13 4.41
C ASP A 263 -0.95 25.08 5.18
N LEU A 264 -1.35 23.96 4.54
CA LEU A 264 -1.95 22.83 5.23
C LEU A 264 -0.85 21.98 5.85
N GLU A 265 -0.75 22.01 7.17
CA GLU A 265 0.16 21.14 7.91
C GLU A 265 -0.19 19.66 7.74
N GLU A 266 0.83 18.81 7.88
CA GLU A 266 0.66 17.36 7.85
C GLU A 266 -0.06 16.87 9.11
N ILE A 267 -0.92 15.86 8.96
CA ILE A 267 -1.53 15.14 10.08
C ILE A 267 -0.97 13.72 10.11
N THR A 268 0.26 13.59 10.62
CA THR A 268 1.02 12.34 10.61
C THR A 268 0.27 11.18 11.26
N GLU A 269 -0.49 11.44 12.33
CA GLU A 269 -1.27 10.42 13.02
C GLU A 269 -2.34 9.78 12.12
N SER A 270 -3.19 10.60 11.48
CA SER A 270 -4.23 10.11 10.56
C SER A 270 -3.62 9.48 9.32
N LYS A 271 -2.52 10.04 8.83
CA LYS A 271 -1.76 9.55 7.68
C LYS A 271 -1.29 8.12 7.88
N ASN A 272 -0.70 7.80 9.04
CA ASN A 272 -0.19 6.47 9.35
C ASN A 272 -1.28 5.43 9.61
N ARG A 273 -2.53 5.87 9.83
CA ARG A 273 -3.70 5.02 10.06
C ARG A 273 -4.54 4.79 8.80
N MET A 274 -4.13 5.36 7.67
CA MET A 274 -4.88 5.31 6.43
C MET A 274 -4.60 4.01 5.68
N VAL A 275 -5.68 3.31 5.35
CA VAL A 275 -5.72 2.11 4.51
C VAL A 275 -6.58 2.43 3.30
N TYR A 276 -6.08 2.15 2.10
CA TYR A 276 -6.68 2.57 0.85
C TYR A 276 -6.91 1.38 -0.08
N HIS A 277 -8.02 1.38 -0.80
CA HIS A 277 -8.27 0.44 -1.89
C HIS A 277 -8.99 1.12 -3.05
N ASP A 278 -8.57 0.80 -4.27
CA ASP A 278 -9.19 1.29 -5.52
C ASP A 278 -9.84 0.12 -6.25
N TYR A 279 -11.17 0.03 -6.19
CA TYR A 279 -11.95 -1.02 -6.86
C TYR A 279 -11.80 -1.00 -8.40
N ASN A 280 -11.38 0.14 -8.96
CA ASN A 280 -11.11 0.29 -10.39
C ASN A 280 -9.60 0.29 -10.72
N GLY A 281 -8.74 0.02 -9.74
CA GLY A 281 -7.30 0.04 -9.89
C GLY A 281 -6.72 -1.28 -10.38
N ALA A 282 -5.39 -1.32 -10.47
CA ALA A 282 -4.62 -2.51 -10.84
C ALA A 282 -4.48 -3.54 -9.71
N LEU A 283 -4.82 -3.16 -8.48
CA LEU A 283 -4.94 -4.05 -7.34
C LEU A 283 -6.42 -4.22 -6.96
N ASP A 284 -7.30 -4.34 -7.96
CA ASP A 284 -8.69 -4.71 -7.71
C ASP A 284 -8.76 -6.19 -7.28
N GLY A 285 -9.73 -6.53 -6.43
CA GLY A 285 -9.86 -7.90 -5.93
C GLY A 285 -10.94 -8.04 -4.86
N ASP A 286 -11.17 -9.27 -4.43
CA ASP A 286 -12.04 -9.52 -3.28
C ASP A 286 -11.33 -9.13 -1.98
N ILE A 287 -11.86 -8.10 -1.33
CA ILE A 287 -11.35 -7.58 -0.05
C ILE A 287 -12.16 -8.07 1.15
N ALA A 288 -13.19 -8.90 0.97
CA ALA A 288 -14.10 -9.31 2.04
C ALA A 288 -13.37 -9.89 3.26
N GLN A 289 -12.43 -10.81 3.04
CA GLN A 289 -11.60 -11.39 4.11
C GLN A 289 -10.78 -10.32 4.84
N LYS A 290 -10.28 -9.30 4.13
CA LYS A 290 -9.40 -8.26 4.69
C LYS A 290 -10.21 -7.25 5.48
N LEU A 291 -11.41 -6.92 5.01
CA LEU A 291 -12.39 -6.15 5.76
C LEU A 291 -12.80 -6.86 7.07
N ASP A 292 -13.00 -8.18 7.04
CA ASP A 292 -13.27 -8.98 8.25
C ASP A 292 -12.09 -8.94 9.23
N ILE A 293 -10.85 -9.09 8.74
CA ILE A 293 -9.64 -8.94 9.57
C ILE A 293 -9.58 -7.56 10.22
N LEU A 294 -9.79 -6.49 9.46
CA LEU A 294 -9.80 -5.12 9.99
C LEU A 294 -10.87 -4.97 11.07
N LYS A 295 -12.10 -5.41 10.78
CA LYS A 295 -13.22 -5.33 11.73
C LYS A 295 -12.96 -6.11 13.02
N LYS A 296 -12.44 -7.34 12.92
CA LYS A 296 -12.10 -8.17 14.09
C LYS A 296 -11.01 -7.55 14.96
N ARG A 297 -10.01 -6.94 14.33
CA ARG A 297 -8.94 -6.23 15.05
C ARG A 297 -9.44 -4.94 15.69
N ASN A 298 -10.45 -4.28 15.09
CA ASN A 298 -11.04 -3.02 15.54
C ASN A 298 -9.96 -1.96 15.91
N ILE A 299 -8.87 -1.97 15.16
CA ILE A 299 -7.78 -1.00 15.29
C ILE A 299 -8.25 0.30 14.66
N ASP A 300 -7.90 1.40 15.31
CA ASP A 300 -8.30 2.74 14.91
C ASP A 300 -7.74 3.10 13.52
N THR A 301 -8.58 3.01 12.49
CA THR A 301 -8.17 2.96 11.06
C THR A 301 -9.02 3.90 10.22
N ILE A 302 -8.42 4.60 9.27
CA ILE A 302 -9.15 5.37 8.25
C ILE A 302 -9.15 4.55 6.96
N LEU A 303 -10.27 3.89 6.68
CA LEU A 303 -10.43 3.01 5.53
C LEU A 303 -11.04 3.80 4.36
N ILE A 304 -10.25 4.00 3.31
CA ILE A 304 -10.67 4.67 2.07
C ILE A 304 -10.94 3.62 1.01
N LEU A 305 -12.19 3.52 0.57
CA LEU A 305 -12.61 2.67 -0.54
C LEU A 305 -12.98 3.54 -1.74
N ASP A 306 -11.99 3.79 -2.60
CA ASP A 306 -12.16 4.58 -3.81
C ASP A 306 -12.80 3.72 -4.93
N ASN A 307 -13.62 4.37 -5.75
CA ASN A 307 -14.38 3.76 -6.83
C ASN A 307 -15.26 2.58 -6.39
N CYS A 308 -15.73 2.60 -5.13
CA CYS A 308 -16.53 1.53 -4.56
C CYS A 308 -17.84 1.35 -5.36
N PRO A 309 -18.23 0.11 -5.74
CA PRO A 309 -19.49 -0.12 -6.44
C PRO A 309 -20.69 0.35 -5.61
N GLU A 310 -21.59 1.14 -6.21
CA GLU A 310 -22.72 1.78 -5.51
C GLU A 310 -23.55 0.78 -4.69
N HIS A 311 -23.80 -0.42 -5.23
CA HIS A 311 -24.58 -1.47 -4.55
C HIS A 311 -23.91 -2.06 -3.30
N LYS A 312 -22.60 -1.82 -3.09
CA LYS A 312 -21.87 -2.29 -1.89
C LYS A 312 -21.82 -1.25 -0.79
N ILE A 313 -21.97 0.04 -1.11
CA ILE A 313 -21.65 1.13 -0.20
C ILE A 313 -22.49 1.05 1.09
N GLU A 314 -23.80 0.89 0.98
CA GLU A 314 -24.69 0.83 2.15
C GLU A 314 -24.31 -0.32 3.09
N SER A 315 -24.09 -1.53 2.55
CA SER A 315 -23.68 -2.69 3.35
C SER A 315 -22.34 -2.48 4.08
N LEU A 316 -21.41 -1.73 3.48
CA LEU A 316 -20.11 -1.40 4.09
C LEU A 316 -20.24 -0.31 5.15
N GLU A 317 -21.10 0.69 4.90
CA GLU A 317 -21.42 1.73 5.88
C GLU A 317 -22.03 1.11 7.14
N GLU A 318 -22.98 0.19 7.00
CA GLU A 318 -23.54 -0.59 8.11
C GLU A 318 -22.49 -1.47 8.80
N LEU A 319 -21.62 -2.12 8.03
CA LEU A 319 -20.58 -3.01 8.56
C LEU A 319 -19.64 -2.30 9.54
N PHE A 320 -19.29 -1.03 9.25
CA PHE A 320 -18.34 -0.25 10.03
C PHE A 320 -18.97 0.81 10.94
N MET A 321 -20.30 0.97 10.91
CA MET A 321 -21.00 1.91 11.79
C MET A 321 -20.72 1.59 13.26
N GLY A 322 -20.23 2.59 14.01
CA GLY A 322 -19.90 2.45 15.44
C GLY A 322 -18.62 1.66 15.73
N SER A 323 -17.86 1.27 14.71
CA SER A 323 -16.52 0.70 14.87
C SER A 323 -15.46 1.80 15.02
N ARG A 324 -14.23 1.42 15.40
CA ARG A 324 -13.06 2.31 15.37
C ARG A 324 -12.50 2.50 13.94
N ILE A 325 -13.20 2.00 12.93
CA ILE A 325 -12.81 2.12 11.54
C ILE A 325 -13.65 3.21 10.91
N LYS A 326 -12.99 4.33 10.62
CA LYS A 326 -13.59 5.44 9.89
C LYS A 326 -13.62 5.12 8.41
N LEU A 327 -14.79 4.76 7.89
CA LEU A 327 -14.99 4.48 6.48
C LEU A 327 -15.14 5.78 5.67
N ILE A 328 -14.42 5.87 4.55
CA ILE A 328 -14.57 6.90 3.52
C ILE A 328 -14.79 6.21 2.18
N THR A 329 -15.91 6.48 1.51
CA THR A 329 -16.23 5.96 0.18
C THR A 329 -16.33 7.10 -0.83
N THR A 330 -16.09 6.79 -2.11
CA THR A 330 -16.41 7.71 -3.21
C THR A 330 -17.60 7.19 -4.01
N SER A 331 -18.44 8.12 -4.46
CA SER A 331 -19.63 7.85 -5.26
C SER A 331 -19.84 8.95 -6.30
N ILE A 332 -20.66 8.67 -7.31
CA ILE A 332 -21.10 9.66 -8.31
C ILE A 332 -22.52 10.15 -7.99
N ASN A 333 -23.31 9.36 -7.27
CA ASN A 333 -24.71 9.64 -7.03
C ASN A 333 -24.96 9.91 -5.54
N SER A 334 -25.66 11.01 -5.24
CA SER A 334 -26.19 11.22 -3.89
C SER A 334 -27.35 10.25 -3.65
N GLN A 335 -27.38 9.68 -2.44
CA GLN A 335 -28.51 8.88 -1.97
C GLN A 335 -29.12 9.50 -0.70
N ASN A 336 -28.81 10.77 -0.41
CA ASN A 336 -29.20 11.48 0.82
C ASN A 336 -28.81 10.70 2.09
N SER A 337 -27.62 10.09 2.11
CA SER A 337 -27.13 9.35 3.26
C SER A 337 -26.63 10.28 4.38
N ARG A 338 -26.37 9.71 5.56
CA ARG A 338 -25.82 10.44 6.71
C ARG A 338 -24.33 10.72 6.42
N ASN A 339 -23.94 11.99 6.33
CA ASN A 339 -22.56 12.50 6.12
C ASN A 339 -22.00 12.45 4.69
N GLU A 340 -22.76 12.99 3.74
CA GLU A 340 -22.28 13.26 2.39
C GLU A 340 -21.45 14.55 2.30
N ILE A 341 -20.34 14.50 1.57
CA ILE A 341 -19.57 15.67 1.13
C ILE A 341 -19.69 15.73 -0.39
N ILE A 342 -20.48 16.71 -0.85
CA ILE A 342 -20.81 16.90 -2.25
C ILE A 342 -19.84 17.90 -2.87
N ILE A 343 -19.22 17.50 -3.97
CA ILE A 343 -18.49 18.34 -4.91
C ILE A 343 -19.36 18.42 -6.15
N THR A 344 -19.96 19.59 -6.37
CA THR A 344 -20.91 19.80 -7.47
C THR A 344 -20.19 19.91 -8.80
N LYS A 345 -20.97 19.93 -9.90
CA LYS A 345 -20.40 20.20 -11.23
C LYS A 345 -19.82 21.61 -11.34
N GLY A 346 -20.44 22.59 -10.67
CA GLY A 346 -19.91 23.95 -10.55
C GLY A 346 -18.54 23.95 -9.86
N ASP A 347 -18.45 23.30 -8.68
CA ASP A 347 -17.17 23.16 -7.97
C ASP A 347 -16.10 22.50 -8.84
N GLN A 348 -16.46 21.50 -9.65
CA GLN A 348 -15.53 20.86 -10.57
C GLN A 348 -14.99 21.82 -11.65
N ILE A 349 -15.85 22.67 -12.23
CA ILE A 349 -15.47 23.67 -13.24
C ILE A 349 -14.62 24.76 -12.59
N ASP A 350 -14.99 25.23 -11.40
CA ASP A 350 -14.21 26.21 -10.64
C ASP A 350 -12.82 25.66 -10.31
N MET A 351 -12.74 24.42 -9.83
CA MET A 351 -11.45 23.75 -9.59
C MET A 351 -10.60 23.62 -10.85
N CYS A 352 -11.23 23.28 -11.97
CA CYS A 352 -10.55 23.20 -13.28
C CYS A 352 -10.02 24.58 -13.72
N THR A 353 -10.80 25.63 -13.48
CA THR A 353 -10.44 27.03 -13.80
C THR A 353 -9.26 27.49 -12.95
N GLU A 354 -9.33 27.32 -11.63
CA GLU A 354 -8.25 27.67 -10.69
C GLU A 354 -6.93 26.95 -11.02
N ILE A 355 -6.99 25.71 -11.51
CA ILE A 355 -5.81 24.96 -11.98
C ILE A 355 -5.24 25.58 -13.26
N LEU A 356 -6.09 25.92 -14.24
CA LEU A 356 -5.64 26.50 -15.51
C LEU A 356 -5.07 27.91 -15.34
N GLU A 357 -5.56 28.69 -14.37
CA GLU A 357 -5.06 30.03 -14.03
C GLU A 357 -3.59 30.06 -13.62
N THR A 358 -2.98 28.93 -13.28
CA THR A 358 -1.53 28.89 -13.02
C THR A 358 -0.69 29.13 -14.27
N LYS A 359 -1.27 29.01 -15.47
CA LYS A 359 -0.60 29.22 -16.77
C LYS A 359 -1.36 30.18 -17.68
N PHE A 360 -2.69 30.12 -17.73
CA PHE A 360 -3.53 30.89 -18.64
C PHE A 360 -4.17 32.09 -17.95
N SER A 361 -4.61 33.08 -18.73
CA SER A 361 -5.40 34.20 -18.19
C SER A 361 -6.77 33.73 -17.71
N TYR A 362 -7.35 34.42 -16.71
CA TYR A 362 -8.66 34.07 -16.13
C TYR A 362 -9.73 33.76 -17.18
N ASN A 363 -9.94 34.66 -18.15
CA ASN A 363 -10.94 34.47 -19.20
C ASN A 363 -10.69 33.20 -20.03
N LYS A 364 -9.42 32.91 -20.33
CA LYS A 364 -9.04 31.72 -21.10
C LYS A 364 -9.20 30.45 -20.27
N SER A 365 -8.86 30.49 -18.98
CA SER A 365 -9.07 29.40 -18.03
C SER A 365 -10.53 29.03 -17.91
N VAL A 366 -11.44 30.02 -17.81
CA VAL A 366 -12.89 29.78 -17.77
C VAL A 366 -13.37 29.15 -19.08
N GLU A 367 -12.94 29.68 -20.23
CA GLU A 367 -13.30 29.12 -21.55
C GLU A 367 -12.87 27.64 -21.66
N LEU A 368 -11.59 27.35 -21.36
CA LEU A 368 -11.03 26.01 -21.42
C LEU A 368 -11.69 25.07 -20.40
N ALA A 369 -11.90 25.50 -19.15
CA ALA A 369 -12.53 24.68 -18.12
C ALA A 369 -13.94 24.24 -18.50
N ASN A 370 -14.72 25.13 -19.13
CA ASN A 370 -16.04 24.82 -19.66
C ASN A 370 -15.97 23.84 -20.84
N LYS A 371 -15.06 24.07 -21.81
CA LYS A 371 -14.86 23.15 -22.95
C LYS A 371 -14.38 21.76 -22.51
N LEU A 372 -13.53 21.69 -21.50
CA LEU A 372 -13.07 20.45 -20.87
C LEU A 372 -14.13 19.82 -19.96
N ASN A 373 -15.29 20.48 -19.77
CA ASN A 373 -16.35 20.04 -18.88
C ASN A 373 -15.82 19.70 -17.48
N GLY A 374 -14.90 20.51 -16.94
CA GLY A 374 -14.27 20.29 -15.63
C GLY A 374 -13.33 19.07 -15.52
N ASN A 375 -12.83 18.53 -16.64
CA ASN A 375 -11.88 17.42 -16.62
C ASN A 375 -10.50 17.84 -16.09
N ILE A 376 -10.27 17.61 -14.79
CA ILE A 376 -9.05 18.05 -14.10
C ILE A 376 -7.79 17.39 -14.67
N LYS A 377 -7.88 16.14 -15.15
CA LYS A 377 -6.71 15.46 -15.75
C LYS A 377 -6.23 16.20 -17.00
N MET A 378 -7.16 16.59 -17.88
CA MET A 378 -6.84 17.35 -19.09
C MET A 378 -6.38 18.78 -18.76
N ALA A 379 -6.95 19.40 -17.72
CA ALA A 379 -6.49 20.69 -17.24
C ALA A 379 -5.01 20.65 -16.81
N ILE A 380 -4.61 19.63 -16.05
CA ILE A 380 -3.21 19.44 -15.63
C ILE A 380 -2.29 19.23 -16.84
N LEU A 381 -2.71 18.44 -17.84
CA LEU A 381 -1.92 18.26 -19.07
C LEU A 381 -1.71 19.58 -19.82
N ASN A 382 -2.74 20.44 -19.88
CA ASN A 382 -2.64 21.76 -20.50
C ASN A 382 -1.58 22.67 -19.84
N LEU A 383 -1.21 22.42 -18.59
CA LEU A 383 -0.19 23.18 -17.86
C LEU A 383 1.24 22.89 -18.31
N SER A 384 1.49 21.79 -19.04
CA SER A 384 2.83 21.50 -19.55
C SER A 384 3.33 22.62 -20.47
N ASP A 385 4.60 22.98 -20.34
CA ASP A 385 5.25 24.01 -21.15
C ASP A 385 5.27 23.68 -22.64
N LYS A 386 5.06 22.40 -22.99
CA LYS A 386 5.01 21.92 -24.37
C LYS A 386 3.66 22.15 -25.04
N ILE A 387 2.61 22.40 -24.26
CA ILE A 387 1.27 22.66 -24.79
C ILE A 387 1.16 24.12 -25.22
N SER A 388 0.57 24.33 -26.39
CA SER A 388 0.30 25.65 -26.99
C SER A 388 -0.35 26.63 -26.00
N PHE A 389 -0.05 27.92 -26.13
CA PHE A 389 -0.63 28.99 -25.30
C PHE A 389 -2.16 29.14 -25.44
N GLU A 390 -2.76 28.57 -26.49
CA GLU A 390 -4.22 28.53 -26.65
C GLU A 390 -4.91 27.41 -25.85
N GLY A 391 -4.13 26.46 -25.32
CA GLY A 391 -4.64 25.22 -24.73
C GLY A 391 -5.22 24.27 -25.77
N GLN A 392 -5.59 23.07 -25.32
CA GLN A 392 -6.16 22.00 -26.14
C GLN A 392 -7.30 21.31 -25.39
N THR A 393 -8.32 20.91 -26.15
CA THR A 393 -9.51 20.23 -25.62
C THR A 393 -9.62 18.77 -26.06
N SER A 394 -8.78 18.31 -26.99
CA SER A 394 -8.66 16.89 -27.32
C SER A 394 -7.51 16.27 -26.54
N SER A 395 -7.75 15.10 -25.96
CA SER A 395 -6.71 14.35 -25.26
C SER A 395 -5.60 13.92 -26.21
N LEU A 396 -5.95 13.58 -27.46
CA LEU A 396 -4.98 13.17 -28.46
C LEU A 396 -4.01 14.31 -28.82
N GLU A 397 -4.52 15.52 -29.03
CA GLU A 397 -3.67 16.68 -29.32
C GLU A 397 -2.82 17.09 -28.11
N LEU A 398 -3.36 17.00 -26.90
CA LEU A 398 -2.57 17.19 -25.66
C LEU A 398 -1.41 16.19 -25.58
N ILE A 399 -1.69 14.91 -25.82
CA ILE A 399 -0.68 13.84 -25.77
C ILE A 399 0.40 14.06 -26.85
N LYS A 400 0.01 14.38 -28.08
CA LYS A 400 0.95 14.63 -29.19
C LYS A 400 1.87 15.81 -28.90
N GLN A 401 1.34 16.90 -28.35
CA GLN A 401 2.13 18.07 -27.97
C GLN A 401 3.06 17.76 -26.78
N GLU A 402 2.59 17.01 -25.79
CA GLU A 402 3.38 16.63 -24.61
C GLU A 402 4.59 15.75 -24.96
N ILE A 403 4.41 14.72 -25.80
CA ILE A 403 5.51 13.83 -26.16
C ILE A 403 6.38 14.39 -27.30
N GLY A 404 5.84 15.31 -28.10
CA GLY A 404 6.52 15.94 -29.22
C GLY A 404 6.55 15.09 -30.50
N LYS A 405 6.61 15.77 -31.67
CA LYS A 405 6.48 15.14 -33.00
C LYS A 405 7.44 13.98 -33.25
N GLY A 406 8.69 14.08 -32.78
CA GLY A 406 9.69 13.02 -32.96
C GLY A 406 9.31 11.71 -32.27
N ASN A 407 8.71 11.78 -31.08
CA ASN A 407 8.28 10.59 -30.34
C ASN A 407 6.93 10.06 -30.82
N VAL A 408 6.05 10.95 -31.34
CA VAL A 408 4.86 10.52 -32.07
C VAL A 408 5.25 9.61 -33.24
N GLY A 409 6.26 10.00 -34.03
CA GLY A 409 6.77 9.21 -35.15
C GLY A 409 7.40 7.86 -34.77
N LYS A 410 7.78 7.68 -33.50
CA LYS A 410 8.28 6.40 -32.96
C LYS A 410 7.17 5.46 -32.48
N GLY A 411 5.89 5.84 -32.62
CA GLY A 411 4.75 5.01 -32.18
C GLY A 411 4.33 5.19 -30.72
N ALA A 412 4.78 6.25 -30.03
CA ALA A 412 4.44 6.48 -28.62
C ALA A 412 2.93 6.67 -28.36
N VAL A 413 2.22 7.37 -29.26
CA VAL A 413 0.76 7.53 -29.17
C VAL A 413 0.06 6.20 -29.36
N GLU A 414 0.53 5.40 -30.33
CA GLU A 414 -0.03 4.09 -30.63
C GLU A 414 0.13 3.15 -29.44
N LEU A 415 1.30 3.12 -28.81
CA LEU A 415 1.54 2.29 -27.63
C LEU A 415 0.64 2.72 -26.48
N LEU A 416 0.50 4.02 -26.24
CA LEU A 416 -0.39 4.54 -25.21
C LEU A 416 -1.85 4.16 -25.47
N THR A 417 -2.30 4.26 -26.73
CA THR A 417 -3.65 3.85 -27.15
C THR A 417 -3.87 2.35 -26.96
N ASN A 418 -2.93 1.51 -27.37
CA ASN A 418 -3.03 0.05 -27.21
C ASN A 418 -3.05 -0.35 -25.72
N ILE A 419 -2.26 0.31 -24.88
CA ILE A 419 -2.32 0.12 -23.42
C ILE A 419 -3.68 0.59 -22.86
N SER A 420 -4.24 1.68 -23.39
CA SER A 420 -5.52 2.25 -22.93
C SER A 420 -6.73 1.33 -23.16
N LEU A 421 -6.62 0.37 -24.09
CA LEU A 421 -7.65 -0.64 -24.34
C LEU A 421 -7.85 -1.57 -23.13
N PHE A 422 -6.84 -1.68 -22.27
CA PHE A 422 -6.87 -2.52 -21.09
C PHE A 422 -6.97 -1.64 -19.85
N LYS A 423 -7.79 -2.06 -18.88
CA LYS A 423 -7.91 -1.37 -17.58
C LYS A 423 -6.53 -1.14 -16.91
N TYR A 424 -5.63 -2.12 -17.02
CA TYR A 424 -4.23 -2.10 -16.60
C TYR A 424 -3.48 -3.30 -17.19
N ILE A 425 -2.14 -3.24 -17.20
CA ILE A 425 -1.27 -4.28 -17.80
C ILE A 425 -0.18 -4.68 -16.81
N GLY A 426 0.04 -5.99 -16.64
CA GLY A 426 1.11 -6.55 -15.83
C GLY A 426 2.49 -6.38 -16.46
N ILE A 427 3.48 -6.00 -15.65
CA ILE A 427 4.85 -5.73 -16.11
C ILE A 427 5.96 -6.33 -15.22
N LYS A 428 5.63 -6.89 -14.04
CA LYS A 428 6.62 -7.45 -13.09
C LYS A 428 6.07 -8.63 -12.29
N ASN A 429 6.95 -9.33 -11.55
CA ASN A 429 6.64 -10.28 -10.48
C ASN A 429 5.61 -11.36 -10.89
N GLY A 430 5.79 -11.96 -12.07
CA GLY A 430 4.89 -13.01 -12.59
C GLY A 430 3.71 -12.49 -13.41
N HIS A 431 3.54 -11.17 -13.53
CA HIS A 431 2.55 -10.56 -14.42
C HIS A 431 3.11 -10.05 -15.75
N GLU A 432 4.41 -10.27 -16.02
CA GLU A 432 5.14 -9.82 -17.23
C GLU A 432 4.58 -10.39 -18.53
N HIS A 433 3.88 -11.54 -18.45
CA HIS A 433 3.23 -12.16 -19.60
C HIS A 433 2.23 -11.22 -20.27
N ASP A 434 1.55 -10.35 -19.52
CA ASP A 434 0.58 -9.40 -20.08
C ASP A 434 1.26 -8.45 -21.09
N LEU A 435 2.38 -7.83 -20.68
CA LEU A 435 3.14 -6.95 -21.57
C LEU A 435 3.70 -7.72 -22.77
N ASN A 436 4.26 -8.92 -22.55
CA ASN A 436 4.82 -9.72 -23.63
C ASN A 436 3.77 -10.10 -24.69
N VAL A 437 2.55 -10.45 -24.27
CA VAL A 437 1.43 -10.73 -25.18
C VAL A 437 1.02 -9.47 -25.95
N LEU A 438 0.92 -8.32 -25.28
CA LEU A 438 0.64 -7.05 -25.97
C LEU A 438 1.71 -6.75 -27.03
N LEU A 439 2.99 -6.89 -26.69
CA LEU A 439 4.10 -6.63 -27.62
C LEU A 439 4.06 -7.57 -28.82
N LYS A 440 3.80 -8.87 -28.62
CA LYS A 440 3.68 -9.86 -29.71
C LYS A 440 2.58 -9.50 -30.71
N ILE A 441 1.50 -8.88 -30.26
CA ILE A 441 0.30 -8.63 -31.06
C ILE A 441 0.35 -7.28 -31.78
N PHE A 442 0.70 -6.23 -31.04
CA PHE A 442 0.69 -4.88 -31.59
C PHE A 442 2.05 -4.46 -32.17
N TYR A 443 3.12 -5.15 -31.81
CA TYR A 443 4.50 -4.82 -32.20
C TYR A 443 5.33 -6.05 -32.62
N PRO A 444 4.82 -6.94 -33.49
CA PRO A 444 5.48 -8.21 -33.82
C PRO A 444 6.88 -8.04 -34.42
N ASP A 445 7.09 -6.97 -35.19
CA ASP A 445 8.36 -6.70 -35.89
C ASP A 445 9.29 -5.73 -35.13
N THR A 446 8.91 -5.31 -33.92
CA THR A 446 9.67 -4.35 -33.12
C THR A 446 10.43 -5.06 -32.01
N LYS A 447 11.69 -4.66 -31.77
CA LYS A 447 12.48 -5.22 -30.66
C LYS A 447 11.86 -4.84 -29.32
N PRO A 448 11.73 -5.77 -28.35
CA PRO A 448 11.17 -5.47 -27.03
C PRO A 448 11.87 -4.31 -26.31
N GLU A 449 13.18 -4.12 -26.53
CA GLU A 449 13.96 -3.02 -25.96
C GLU A 449 13.49 -1.65 -26.47
N GLU A 450 13.11 -1.55 -27.74
CA GLU A 450 12.62 -0.30 -28.34
C GLU A 450 11.25 0.08 -27.76
N VAL A 451 10.35 -0.89 -27.59
CA VAL A 451 9.05 -0.63 -26.97
C VAL A 451 9.19 -0.29 -25.49
N LYS A 452 10.14 -0.90 -24.78
CA LYS A 452 10.48 -0.52 -23.39
C LYS A 452 10.97 0.92 -23.29
N GLN A 453 11.79 1.39 -24.23
CA GLN A 453 12.22 2.80 -24.27
C GLN A 453 11.04 3.76 -24.45
N ILE A 454 10.09 3.42 -25.33
CA ILE A 454 8.86 4.20 -25.52
C ILE A 454 8.01 4.18 -24.25
N LEU A 455 7.89 3.02 -23.59
CA LEU A 455 7.16 2.89 -22.34
C LEU A 455 7.77 3.74 -21.22
N ASP A 456 9.10 3.72 -21.07
CA ASP A 456 9.80 4.55 -20.09
C ASP A 456 9.62 6.05 -20.39
N LEU A 457 9.60 6.44 -21.67
CA LEU A 457 9.28 7.80 -22.10
C LEU A 457 7.84 8.20 -21.72
N LEU A 458 6.84 7.33 -21.93
CA LEU A 458 5.46 7.59 -21.54
C LEU A 458 5.30 7.73 -20.02
N ILE A 459 6.12 7.01 -19.24
CA ILE A 459 6.18 7.13 -17.77
C ILE A 459 6.85 8.45 -17.36
N GLU A 460 7.94 8.84 -18.02
CA GLU A 460 8.62 10.12 -17.79
C GLU A 460 7.67 11.31 -18.03
N HIS A 461 6.89 11.26 -19.10
CA HIS A 461 5.82 12.22 -19.41
C HIS A 461 4.57 12.08 -18.54
N LYS A 462 4.55 11.17 -17.55
CA LYS A 462 3.44 10.93 -16.62
C LYS A 462 2.12 10.57 -17.31
N LEU A 463 2.19 10.04 -18.54
CA LEU A 463 1.04 9.56 -19.30
C LEU A 463 0.67 8.12 -18.90
N ILE A 464 1.63 7.39 -18.34
CA ILE A 464 1.45 6.06 -17.73
C ILE A 464 1.95 6.11 -16.29
N ASN A 465 1.17 5.55 -15.37
CA ASN A 465 1.57 5.36 -13.99
C ASN A 465 1.93 3.89 -13.74
N ARG A 466 3.03 3.65 -13.02
CA ARG A 466 3.31 2.35 -12.40
C ARG A 466 2.56 2.24 -11.07
N LYS A 467 1.76 1.19 -10.91
CA LYS A 467 1.04 0.83 -9.69
C LYS A 467 1.45 -0.58 -9.28
N GLY A 468 2.49 -0.70 -8.46
CA GLY A 468 3.09 -1.98 -8.12
C GLY A 468 3.60 -2.70 -9.38
N ASP A 469 3.09 -3.90 -9.61
CA ASP A 469 3.48 -4.77 -10.74
C ASP A 469 2.76 -4.46 -12.05
N PHE A 470 1.93 -3.42 -12.06
CA PHE A 470 1.08 -3.08 -13.19
C PHE A 470 1.34 -1.65 -13.67
N ILE A 471 0.98 -1.39 -14.92
CA ILE A 471 0.89 -0.06 -15.51
C ILE A 471 -0.56 0.28 -15.86
N GLN A 472 -0.89 1.56 -15.78
CA GLN A 472 -2.20 2.09 -16.14
C GLN A 472 -2.04 3.47 -16.79
N VAL A 473 -2.84 3.74 -17.81
CA VAL A 473 -2.89 5.06 -18.46
C VAL A 473 -3.40 6.11 -17.46
N ASN A 474 -2.67 7.21 -17.35
CA ASN A 474 -2.95 8.29 -16.41
C ASN A 474 -3.76 9.43 -17.05
N THR A 475 -3.82 9.49 -18.37
CA THR A 475 -4.59 10.49 -19.14
C THR A 475 -6.08 10.13 -19.21
N ASP A 476 -6.83 10.82 -20.08
CA ASP A 476 -8.19 10.43 -20.44
C ASP A 476 -8.15 9.24 -21.41
N ASP A 477 -8.08 8.04 -20.85
CA ASP A 477 -7.99 6.78 -21.56
C ASP A 477 -9.31 6.39 -22.27
N GLU A 478 -10.44 7.02 -21.92
CA GLU A 478 -11.73 6.82 -22.58
C GLU A 478 -11.74 7.39 -24.01
N GLU A 479 -11.16 8.57 -24.23
CA GLU A 479 -11.05 9.16 -25.58
C GLU A 479 -10.13 8.31 -26.48
N LEU A 480 -9.02 7.79 -25.94
CA LEU A 480 -8.13 6.88 -26.66
C LEU A 480 -8.83 5.55 -27.03
N THR A 481 -9.56 4.97 -26.07
CA THR A 481 -10.36 3.76 -26.31
C THR A 481 -11.44 4.02 -27.35
N TYR A 482 -12.13 5.16 -27.24
CA TYR A 482 -13.18 5.58 -28.18
C TYR A 482 -12.64 5.66 -29.60
N GLU A 483 -11.54 6.38 -29.84
CA GLU A 483 -10.95 6.53 -31.19
C GLU A 483 -10.49 5.18 -31.75
N TRP A 484 -9.93 4.29 -30.92
CA TRP A 484 -9.52 2.96 -31.38
C TRP A 484 -10.71 2.11 -31.87
N TRP A 485 -11.81 2.09 -31.12
CA TRP A 485 -13.02 1.31 -31.43
C TRP A 485 -13.90 1.92 -32.51
N LYS A 486 -13.86 3.25 -32.66
CA LYS A 486 -14.53 3.98 -33.72
C LYS A 486 -14.01 3.56 -35.10
N ASP A 487 -12.69 3.44 -35.23
CA ASP A 487 -11.99 3.12 -36.48
C ASP A 487 -11.47 1.67 -36.50
N ILE A 488 -12.24 0.72 -35.95
CA ILE A 488 -11.86 -0.70 -35.96
C ILE A 488 -12.02 -1.31 -37.37
N ASP A 489 -11.00 -2.04 -37.81
CA ASP A 489 -10.94 -2.72 -39.10
C ASP A 489 -10.63 -4.22 -38.95
N SER A 490 -10.59 -4.95 -40.06
CA SER A 490 -10.32 -6.39 -40.07
C SER A 490 -8.99 -6.74 -39.41
N THR A 491 -7.96 -5.91 -39.58
CA THR A 491 -6.60 -6.13 -39.04
C THR A 491 -6.59 -5.98 -37.53
N LYS A 492 -7.23 -4.94 -37.00
CA LYS A 492 -7.40 -4.72 -35.56
C LYS A 492 -8.21 -5.82 -34.89
N ILE A 493 -9.25 -6.33 -35.57
CA ILE A 493 -10.01 -7.49 -35.08
C ILE A 493 -9.09 -8.71 -34.95
N ASP A 494 -8.30 -9.01 -35.97
CA ASP A 494 -7.37 -10.15 -35.94
C ASP A 494 -6.32 -10.01 -34.83
N GLN A 495 -5.78 -8.79 -34.63
CA GLN A 495 -4.87 -8.49 -33.52
C GLN A 495 -5.49 -8.86 -32.18
N ILE A 496 -6.71 -8.40 -31.90
CA ILE A 496 -7.39 -8.69 -30.64
C ILE A 496 -7.75 -10.18 -30.51
N HIS A 497 -8.23 -10.83 -31.58
CA HIS A 497 -8.58 -12.26 -31.55
C HIS A 497 -7.38 -13.16 -31.26
N ASN A 498 -6.17 -12.71 -31.60
CA ASN A 498 -4.92 -13.42 -31.32
C ASN A 498 -4.38 -13.19 -29.89
N LEU A 499 -5.12 -12.50 -29.00
CA LEU A 499 -4.78 -12.38 -27.58
C LEU A 499 -4.86 -13.75 -26.89
N GLU A 500 -3.71 -14.40 -26.70
CA GLU A 500 -3.57 -15.67 -25.96
C GLU A 500 -3.71 -15.49 -24.42
N SER A 501 -4.57 -14.57 -23.94
CA SER A 501 -4.74 -14.27 -22.51
C SER A 501 -6.18 -13.90 -22.15
N ASN A 502 -6.86 -14.80 -21.44
CA ASN A 502 -8.24 -14.58 -20.96
C ASN A 502 -8.34 -13.38 -20.00
N SER A 503 -7.32 -13.14 -19.17
CA SER A 503 -7.32 -12.03 -18.22
C SER A 503 -7.26 -10.67 -18.94
N LEU A 504 -6.42 -10.55 -19.97
CA LEU A 504 -6.36 -9.35 -20.80
C LEU A 504 -7.67 -9.12 -21.55
N PHE A 505 -8.27 -10.18 -22.09
CA PHE A 505 -9.59 -10.09 -22.72
C PHE A 505 -10.66 -9.56 -21.77
N TYR A 506 -10.72 -10.05 -20.53
CA TYR A 506 -11.68 -9.53 -19.55
C TYR A 506 -11.44 -8.05 -19.21
N ARG A 507 -10.18 -7.62 -19.11
CA ARG A 507 -9.84 -6.20 -18.89
C ARG A 507 -10.19 -5.32 -20.09
N LEU A 508 -10.07 -5.86 -21.31
CA LEU A 508 -10.47 -5.18 -22.54
C LEU A 508 -11.98 -4.99 -22.62
N ILE A 509 -12.75 -6.05 -22.32
CA ILE A 509 -14.21 -6.00 -22.28
C ILE A 509 -14.70 -4.99 -21.24
N ASP A 510 -14.21 -5.08 -20.01
CA ASP A 510 -14.57 -4.15 -18.92
C ASP A 510 -14.25 -2.70 -19.31
N LYS A 511 -13.10 -2.46 -19.95
CA LYS A 511 -12.71 -1.14 -20.43
C LYS A 511 -13.65 -0.62 -21.53
N LEU A 512 -13.99 -1.44 -22.52
CA LEU A 512 -14.91 -1.08 -23.59
C LEU A 512 -16.30 -0.74 -23.05
N LEU A 513 -16.87 -1.57 -22.17
CA LEU A 513 -18.19 -1.34 -21.58
C LEU A 513 -18.23 -0.05 -20.76
N LYS A 514 -17.18 0.19 -19.94
CA LYS A 514 -17.05 1.43 -19.16
C LYS A 514 -16.97 2.66 -20.06
N THR A 515 -16.18 2.60 -21.13
CA THR A 515 -16.05 3.69 -22.10
C THR A 515 -17.38 3.93 -22.80
N HIS A 516 -18.02 2.91 -23.36
CA HIS A 516 -19.29 3.05 -24.11
C HIS A 516 -20.43 3.60 -23.24
N LYS A 517 -20.48 3.19 -21.96
CA LYS A 517 -21.48 3.71 -21.00
C LYS A 517 -21.32 5.21 -20.73
N ARG A 518 -20.11 5.76 -20.85
CA ARG A 518 -19.81 7.18 -20.59
C ARG A 518 -19.81 8.01 -21.87
N ILE A 519 -19.24 7.47 -22.94
CA ILE A 519 -19.10 8.07 -24.26
C ILE A 519 -19.62 7.03 -25.27
N PRO A 520 -20.89 7.13 -25.71
CA PRO A 520 -21.44 6.22 -26.70
C PRO A 520 -20.59 6.21 -27.97
N ILE A 521 -20.16 5.03 -28.39
CA ILE A 521 -19.37 4.81 -29.60
C ILE A 521 -20.36 4.60 -30.76
N PRO A 522 -20.51 5.54 -31.70
CA PRO A 522 -21.64 5.58 -32.67
C PRO A 522 -21.77 4.36 -33.56
N SER A 523 -20.68 3.61 -33.78
CA SER A 523 -20.64 2.43 -34.67
C SER A 523 -20.36 1.13 -33.93
N LEU A 524 -20.36 1.11 -32.59
CA LEU A 524 -19.95 -0.08 -31.84
C LEU A 524 -20.83 -1.28 -32.15
N GLU A 525 -22.14 -1.08 -32.24
CA GLU A 525 -23.08 -2.13 -32.62
C GLU A 525 -22.72 -2.75 -33.98
N HIS A 526 -22.48 -1.92 -35.00
CA HIS A 526 -22.10 -2.39 -36.33
C HIS A 526 -20.70 -3.03 -36.38
N ASN A 527 -19.80 -2.59 -35.51
CA ASN A 527 -18.44 -3.12 -35.41
C ASN A 527 -18.39 -4.47 -34.70
N LEU A 528 -19.32 -4.70 -33.76
CA LEU A 528 -19.45 -5.96 -33.02
C LEU A 528 -20.27 -6.99 -33.80
N PHE A 529 -21.40 -6.59 -34.36
CA PHE A 529 -22.40 -7.48 -34.96
C PHE A 529 -22.46 -7.35 -36.48
N GLY A 530 -22.56 -8.48 -37.18
CA GLY A 530 -22.64 -8.56 -38.64
C GLY A 530 -21.66 -9.57 -39.23
N ASN A 531 -21.70 -9.80 -40.54
CA ASN A 531 -20.77 -10.71 -41.22
C ASN A 531 -19.34 -10.15 -41.20
N ASP A 532 -18.37 -10.98 -40.83
CA ASP A 532 -16.93 -10.63 -40.73
C ASP A 532 -16.65 -9.47 -39.75
N LYS A 533 -17.56 -9.24 -38.80
CA LYS A 533 -17.41 -8.27 -37.69
C LYS A 533 -16.87 -8.97 -36.45
N PHE A 534 -16.49 -8.20 -35.43
CA PHE A 534 -15.74 -8.69 -34.27
C PHE A 534 -16.27 -10.01 -33.70
N LEU A 535 -17.58 -10.15 -33.47
CA LEU A 535 -18.11 -11.38 -32.87
C LEU A 535 -18.15 -12.58 -33.84
N THR A 536 -18.38 -12.36 -35.14
CA THR A 536 -18.57 -13.43 -36.13
C THR A 536 -17.28 -13.84 -36.84
N LYS A 537 -16.31 -12.93 -36.92
CA LYS A 537 -15.02 -13.19 -37.55
C LYS A 537 -14.30 -14.31 -36.81
N ASN A 538 -13.77 -15.27 -37.57
CA ASN A 538 -13.13 -16.49 -37.05
C ASN A 538 -14.01 -17.28 -36.05
N ASN A 539 -15.34 -17.15 -36.14
CA ASN A 539 -16.30 -17.72 -35.21
C ASN A 539 -15.99 -17.40 -33.73
N PHE A 540 -15.52 -16.17 -33.45
CA PHE A 540 -15.13 -15.78 -32.09
C PHE A 540 -16.23 -16.00 -31.05
N TYR A 541 -17.51 -15.82 -31.44
CA TYR A 541 -18.68 -16.13 -30.60
C TYR A 541 -18.74 -17.58 -30.09
N GLU A 542 -18.08 -18.55 -30.75
CA GLU A 542 -18.06 -19.97 -30.32
C GLU A 542 -17.05 -20.21 -29.20
N THR A 543 -16.10 -19.28 -29.01
CA THR A 543 -15.14 -19.35 -27.92
C THR A 543 -15.78 -19.03 -26.57
N SER A 544 -15.22 -19.55 -25.48
CA SER A 544 -15.70 -19.24 -24.12
C SER A 544 -15.67 -17.73 -23.81
N ILE A 545 -14.65 -17.03 -24.32
CA ILE A 545 -14.52 -15.57 -24.18
C ILE A 545 -15.59 -14.86 -25.01
N GLY A 546 -15.79 -15.27 -26.26
CA GLY A 546 -16.80 -14.67 -27.14
C GLY A 546 -18.22 -14.83 -26.62
N GLN A 547 -18.55 -15.98 -26.02
CA GLN A 547 -19.84 -16.18 -25.34
C GLN A 547 -20.00 -15.25 -24.13
N LYS A 548 -18.95 -15.08 -23.32
CA LYS A 548 -19.00 -14.11 -22.23
C LYS A 548 -19.12 -12.67 -22.74
N PHE A 549 -18.39 -12.31 -23.80
CA PHE A 549 -18.50 -11.02 -24.48
C PHE A 549 -19.96 -10.76 -24.89
N LEU A 550 -20.61 -11.74 -25.52
CA LEU A 550 -22.03 -11.65 -25.89
C LEU A 550 -22.94 -11.39 -24.69
N ASN A 551 -22.75 -12.14 -23.59
CA ASN A 551 -23.55 -11.97 -22.38
C ASN A 551 -23.37 -10.59 -21.75
N ASP A 552 -22.13 -10.08 -21.67
CA ASP A 552 -21.84 -8.77 -21.10
C ASP A 552 -22.49 -7.63 -21.92
N PHE A 553 -22.65 -7.82 -23.24
CA PHE A 553 -23.33 -6.87 -24.13
C PHE A 553 -24.84 -7.07 -24.22
N ALA A 554 -25.42 -8.13 -23.65
CA ALA A 554 -26.87 -8.39 -23.72
C ALA A 554 -27.69 -7.25 -23.08
N HIS A 555 -27.16 -6.60 -22.05
CA HIS A 555 -27.80 -5.44 -21.42
C HIS A 555 -27.72 -4.16 -22.25
N ILE A 556 -26.82 -4.10 -23.23
CA ILE A 556 -26.61 -2.92 -24.09
C ILE A 556 -27.30 -3.10 -25.44
N PHE A 557 -27.16 -4.28 -26.07
CA PHE A 557 -27.69 -4.61 -27.40
C PHE A 557 -28.52 -5.91 -27.39
N PRO A 558 -29.63 -5.98 -26.63
CA PRO A 558 -30.37 -7.22 -26.39
C PRO A 558 -30.86 -7.89 -27.68
N GLU A 559 -31.40 -7.12 -28.63
CA GLU A 559 -31.92 -7.66 -29.89
C GLU A 559 -30.81 -8.24 -30.78
N LYS A 560 -29.62 -7.62 -30.81
CA LYS A 560 -28.50 -8.11 -31.63
C LYS A 560 -27.90 -9.39 -31.08
N VAL A 561 -27.76 -9.46 -29.75
CA VAL A 561 -27.32 -10.67 -29.08
C VAL A 561 -28.32 -11.81 -29.35
N LEU A 562 -29.63 -11.57 -29.19
CA LEU A 562 -30.66 -12.56 -29.48
C LEU A 562 -30.61 -13.04 -30.94
N ASN A 563 -30.58 -12.12 -31.90
CA ASN A 563 -30.51 -12.45 -33.33
C ASN A 563 -29.28 -13.29 -33.68
N LEU A 564 -28.12 -12.97 -33.11
CA LEU A 564 -26.91 -13.75 -33.32
C LEU A 564 -27.06 -15.14 -32.67
N SER A 565 -27.50 -15.22 -31.42
CA SER A 565 -27.75 -16.49 -30.73
C SER A 565 -28.70 -17.41 -31.50
N GLU A 566 -29.81 -16.87 -32.04
CA GLU A 566 -30.72 -17.63 -32.89
C GLU A 566 -30.05 -18.14 -34.17
N SER A 567 -29.22 -17.30 -34.82
CA SER A 567 -28.50 -17.69 -36.03
C SER A 567 -27.50 -18.83 -35.78
N ILE A 568 -26.90 -18.85 -34.58
CA ILE A 568 -25.97 -19.90 -34.14
C ILE A 568 -26.74 -21.21 -33.94
N VAL A 569 -27.86 -21.16 -33.20
CA VAL A 569 -28.70 -22.34 -32.95
C VAL A 569 -29.19 -22.94 -34.28
N LYS A 570 -29.65 -22.10 -35.21
CA LYS A 570 -30.11 -22.53 -36.54
C LYS A 570 -29.01 -23.17 -37.42
N LYS A 571 -27.73 -22.91 -37.16
CA LYS A 571 -26.61 -23.56 -37.86
C LYS A 571 -26.26 -24.94 -37.30
N HIS A 572 -26.67 -25.23 -36.07
CA HIS A 572 -26.37 -26.49 -35.37
C HIS A 572 -27.57 -27.46 -35.31
N ILE A 573 -28.73 -27.05 -35.82
CA ILE A 573 -29.89 -27.89 -36.14
C ILE A 573 -29.80 -28.23 -37.63
#